data_AF-A0A316MJK2-F1
#
_entry.id   AF-A0A316MJK2-F1
#
_cell.length_a   1.000
_cell.length_b   1.000
_cell.length_c   1.000
_cell.angle_alpha   90.00
_cell.angle_beta   90.00
_cell.angle_gamma   90.00
#
_symmetry.space_group_name_H-M   'P 1'
#
loop_
_entity.id
_entity.type
_entity.pdbx_description
1 polymer ?
#
loop_
_entity_poly.entity_id
_entity_poly.type
_entity_poly.pdbx_seq_one_letter_code
_entity_poly.pdbx_strand_id
1 'polypeptide(L)'
;MRVFFRLVFKCAVPACMLVLLPGCSTLTETSAWKKTSGLYYTYVNRPVKLDLTSAEALPEGESRLASRLMALDWQLTGLERTLEAMGVPDQNAADMLLRRFPWLSGVTILDGDANVFAAVPSIQLKQLDYTPLLAVPPKSSTRALRACVQDTPLGPEIMLARPIMREAEAVGFFVATFDFRSLLPYADASGDIVARAPGVTLWSGDRMYDETPLAGEDWDVLLGERSFGQAGEGDDAMVWVVRYLGGMPLVIASPAR
;
A
#
# COMPACT_ATOMS: atom_id res chain seq x y z
N MET A 1 57.38 -13.33 -64.56
CA MET A 1 56.38 -14.35 -64.13
C MET A 1 55.42 -13.68 -63.16
N ARG A 2 54.11 -13.82 -63.40
CA ARG A 2 53.01 -13.06 -62.77
C ARG A 2 52.54 -13.72 -61.45
N VAL A 3 52.38 -12.87 -60.42
CA VAL A 3 51.38 -12.85 -59.33
C VAL A 3 51.21 -14.06 -58.36
N PHE A 4 51.03 -13.71 -57.07
CA PHE A 4 50.07 -14.25 -56.06
C PHE A 4 50.63 -14.73 -54.70
N PHE A 5 50.26 -13.94 -53.67
CA PHE A 5 49.61 -14.33 -52.39
C PHE A 5 50.40 -14.87 -51.17
N ARG A 6 50.29 -14.04 -50.10
CA ARG A 6 50.02 -14.33 -48.66
C ARG A 6 51.16 -14.61 -47.66
N LEU A 7 50.84 -14.18 -46.43
CA LEU A 7 51.52 -14.29 -45.13
C LEU A 7 52.71 -13.32 -44.98
N VAL A 8 52.76 -12.37 -44.03
CA VAL A 8 52.34 -12.42 -42.62
C VAL A 8 51.94 -11.01 -42.15
N PHE A 9 50.68 -10.85 -41.73
CA PHE A 9 50.25 -9.77 -40.84
C PHE A 9 50.31 -10.34 -39.42
N LYS A 10 51.15 -9.78 -38.53
CA LYS A 10 51.00 -9.91 -37.08
C LYS A 10 52.03 -9.04 -36.34
N CYS A 11 51.55 -8.44 -35.24
CA CYS A 11 52.30 -7.76 -34.18
C CYS A 11 52.65 -6.29 -34.40
N ALA A 12 51.62 -5.45 -34.54
CA ALA A 12 51.63 -4.15 -33.91
C ALA A 12 50.27 -3.98 -33.21
N VAL A 13 50.28 -3.36 -32.02
CA VAL A 13 49.12 -3.07 -31.15
C VAL A 13 48.64 -4.28 -30.32
N PRO A 14 49.25 -4.56 -29.15
CA PRO A 14 48.60 -4.11 -27.91
C PRO A 14 49.57 -3.94 -26.72
N ALA A 15 49.76 -2.71 -26.22
CA ALA A 15 50.37 -2.50 -24.90
C ALA A 15 49.98 -1.17 -24.21
N CYS A 16 49.35 -0.22 -24.90
CA CYS A 16 49.05 1.11 -24.33
C CYS A 16 47.56 1.41 -24.10
N MET A 17 46.67 0.41 -24.06
CA MET A 17 45.22 0.62 -23.97
C MET A 17 44.59 0.10 -22.66
N LEU A 18 45.31 0.22 -21.53
CA LEU A 18 44.85 -0.30 -20.23
C LEU A 18 44.93 0.71 -19.06
N VAL A 19 45.05 2.02 -19.33
CA VAL A 19 45.22 3.03 -18.25
C VAL A 19 44.10 4.09 -18.17
N LEU A 20 42.99 3.96 -18.89
CA LEU A 20 41.91 4.99 -18.87
C LEU A 20 40.52 4.44 -18.59
N LEU A 21 40.40 3.62 -17.55
CA LEU A 21 39.11 3.39 -16.88
C LEU A 21 39.27 3.73 -15.39
N PRO A 22 39.26 5.02 -14.98
CA PRO A 22 38.93 5.31 -13.59
C PRO A 22 37.49 4.85 -13.39
N GLY A 23 37.30 3.81 -12.59
CA GLY A 23 35.99 3.30 -12.24
C GLY A 23 35.08 4.40 -11.67
N CYS A 24 33.78 4.30 -11.96
CA CYS A 24 32.74 5.25 -11.59
C CYS A 24 32.67 5.60 -10.08
N SER A 25 33.41 4.92 -9.20
CA SER A 25 33.52 5.23 -7.77
C SER A 25 34.39 6.46 -7.46
N THR A 26 35.21 6.93 -8.40
CA THR A 26 36.07 8.11 -8.17
C THR A 26 35.32 9.43 -8.35
N LEU A 27 34.23 9.46 -9.13
CA LEU A 27 33.42 10.66 -9.34
C LEU A 27 32.66 11.07 -8.08
N THR A 28 32.20 10.12 -7.27
CA THR A 28 31.46 10.38 -6.02
C THR A 28 32.33 10.99 -4.92
N GLU A 29 33.65 10.81 -4.99
CA GLU A 29 34.61 11.36 -4.03
C GLU A 29 35.14 12.74 -4.43
N THR A 30 34.85 13.22 -5.65
CA THR A 30 35.31 14.53 -6.10
C THR A 30 34.63 15.67 -5.35
N SER A 31 35.40 16.72 -5.05
CA SER A 31 34.88 17.95 -4.42
C SER A 31 33.83 18.65 -5.28
N ALA A 32 33.90 18.48 -6.60
CA ALA A 32 32.89 18.94 -7.55
C ALA A 32 31.56 18.23 -7.33
N TRP A 33 31.54 16.89 -7.28
CA TRP A 33 30.34 16.10 -7.01
C TRP A 33 29.71 16.44 -5.66
N LYS A 34 30.51 16.52 -4.59
CA LYS A 34 30.04 16.89 -3.24
C LYS A 34 29.43 18.30 -3.20
N LYS A 35 29.99 19.26 -3.96
CA LYS A 35 29.41 20.60 -4.10
C LYS A 35 28.11 20.58 -4.90
N THR A 36 28.06 19.91 -6.05
CA THR A 36 26.84 19.85 -6.88
C THR A 36 25.72 19.08 -6.21
N SER A 37 26.03 17.98 -5.51
CA SER A 37 25.03 17.24 -4.72
C SER A 37 24.56 18.06 -3.52
N GLY A 38 25.47 18.78 -2.84
CA GLY A 38 25.11 19.72 -1.78
C GLY A 38 24.16 20.82 -2.25
N LEU A 39 24.42 21.43 -3.41
CA LEU A 39 23.53 22.42 -4.03
C LEU A 39 22.17 21.79 -4.40
N TYR A 40 22.16 20.58 -4.94
CA TYR A 40 20.92 19.86 -5.25
C TYR A 40 20.07 19.64 -4.00
N TYR A 41 20.64 19.19 -2.89
CA TYR A 41 19.92 19.03 -1.63
C TYR A 41 19.62 20.35 -0.90
N THR A 42 20.19 21.48 -1.33
CA THR A 42 19.90 22.80 -0.74
C THR A 42 18.80 23.55 -1.50
N TYR A 43 18.74 23.38 -2.82
CA TYR A 43 17.88 24.19 -3.69
C TYR A 43 16.83 23.39 -4.45
N VAL A 44 17.03 22.10 -4.67
CA VAL A 44 16.15 21.27 -5.49
C VAL A 44 15.37 20.27 -4.62
N ASN A 45 16.07 19.48 -3.82
CA ASN A 45 15.47 18.47 -2.94
C ASN A 45 15.91 18.71 -1.50
N ARG A 46 15.37 19.76 -0.87
CA ARG A 46 15.64 20.05 0.54
C ARG A 46 15.22 18.86 1.39
N PRO A 47 16.15 18.19 2.10
CA PRO A 47 15.75 17.13 3.02
C PRO A 47 14.85 17.76 4.09
N VAL A 48 13.68 17.15 4.30
CA VAL A 48 12.75 17.56 5.36
C VAL A 48 13.51 17.45 6.69
N LYS A 49 13.80 18.60 7.31
CA LYS A 49 14.32 18.63 8.67
C LYS A 49 13.13 18.51 9.60
N LEU A 50 12.98 17.36 10.23
CA LEU A 50 12.00 17.15 11.27
C LEU A 50 12.42 17.95 12.50
N ASP A 51 11.71 19.03 12.78
CA ASP A 51 11.92 19.80 14.00
C ASP A 51 11.31 19.04 15.18
N LEU A 52 12.16 18.39 15.97
CA LEU A 52 11.76 17.68 17.18
C LEU A 52 11.61 18.60 18.39
N THR A 53 11.96 19.89 18.26
CA THR A 53 11.89 20.88 19.34
C THR A 53 10.54 21.58 19.42
N SER A 54 9.78 21.55 18.33
CA SER A 54 8.39 22.04 18.24
C SER A 54 7.41 20.88 18.09
N ALA A 55 7.55 19.81 18.88
CA ALA A 55 6.52 18.80 19.00
C ALA A 55 5.30 19.43 19.67
N GLU A 56 4.54 20.23 18.92
CA GLU A 56 3.22 20.67 19.32
C GLU A 56 2.41 19.41 19.60
N ALA A 57 1.85 19.33 20.81
CA ALA A 57 0.98 18.23 21.16
C ALA A 57 -0.15 18.19 20.14
N LEU A 58 -0.40 17.01 19.56
CA LEU A 58 -1.53 16.83 18.65
C LEU A 58 -2.81 17.32 19.33
N PRO A 59 -3.73 17.97 18.60
CA PRO A 59 -5.05 18.25 19.11
C PRO A 59 -5.67 17.00 19.74
N GLU A 60 -6.41 17.17 20.83
CA GLU A 60 -6.88 16.05 21.66
C GLU A 60 -7.66 15.00 20.84
N GLY A 61 -8.51 15.45 19.92
CA GLY A 61 -9.23 14.56 18.99
C GLY A 61 -8.29 13.74 18.11
N GLU A 62 -7.27 14.36 17.51
CA GLU A 62 -6.30 13.66 16.65
C GLU A 62 -5.46 12.65 17.44
N SER A 63 -5.01 13.03 18.65
CA SER A 63 -4.29 12.13 19.56
C SER A 63 -5.14 10.91 19.95
N ARG A 64 -6.43 11.14 20.24
CA ARG A 64 -7.41 10.11 20.56
C ARG A 64 -7.69 9.19 19.37
N LEU A 65 -7.86 9.74 18.16
CA LEU A 65 -8.02 8.93 16.95
C LEU A 65 -6.77 8.05 16.73
N ALA A 66 -5.57 8.62 16.86
CA ALA A 66 -4.33 7.89 16.68
C ALA A 66 -4.18 6.74 17.69
N SER A 67 -4.48 6.99 18.98
CA SER A 67 -4.41 5.94 20.01
C SER A 67 -5.40 4.81 19.76
N ARG A 68 -6.63 5.14 19.33
CA ARG A 68 -7.69 4.16 19.01
C ARG A 68 -7.32 3.26 17.84
N LEU A 69 -6.60 3.78 16.85
CA LEU A 69 -6.28 3.06 15.63
C LEU A 69 -4.95 2.30 15.68
N MET A 70 -4.07 2.59 16.62
CA MET A 70 -2.69 2.09 16.58
C MET A 70 -2.60 0.55 16.51
N ALA A 71 -3.37 -0.17 17.32
CA ALA A 71 -3.34 -1.64 17.33
C ALA A 71 -4.04 -2.25 16.10
N LEU A 72 -5.09 -1.61 15.59
CA LEU A 72 -5.75 -1.99 14.33
C LEU A 72 -4.81 -1.77 13.13
N ASP A 73 -4.15 -0.61 13.05
CA ASP A 73 -3.21 -0.30 11.98
C ASP A 73 -2.02 -1.26 11.99
N TRP A 74 -1.57 -1.70 13.17
CA TRP A 74 -0.55 -2.74 13.27
C TRP A 74 -0.99 -4.05 12.60
N GLN A 75 -2.26 -4.44 12.73
CA GLN A 75 -2.79 -5.63 12.05
C GLN A 75 -2.79 -5.46 10.53
N LEU A 76 -3.31 -4.33 10.04
CA LEU A 76 -3.37 -4.03 8.60
C LEU A 76 -1.98 -3.95 7.98
N THR A 77 -1.08 -3.19 8.61
CA THR A 77 0.33 -3.08 8.21
C THR A 77 1.02 -4.44 8.25
N GLY A 78 0.74 -5.25 9.27
CA GLY A 78 1.24 -6.62 9.37
C GLY A 78 0.80 -7.49 8.19
N LEU A 79 -0.46 -7.40 7.78
CA LEU A 79 -1.01 -8.13 6.64
C LEU A 79 -0.34 -7.69 5.33
N GLU A 80 -0.30 -6.39 5.04
CA GLU A 80 0.31 -5.86 3.81
C GLU A 80 1.76 -6.33 3.67
N ARG A 81 2.57 -6.17 4.72
CA ARG A 81 3.98 -6.59 4.71
C ARG A 81 4.12 -8.10 4.51
N THR A 82 3.21 -8.90 5.07
CA THR A 82 3.24 -10.36 4.91
C THR A 82 2.91 -10.76 3.48
N LEU A 83 1.93 -10.10 2.86
CA LEU A 83 1.58 -10.32 1.45
C LEU A 83 2.71 -9.87 0.52
N GLU A 84 3.29 -8.68 0.73
CA GLU A 84 4.39 -8.17 -0.08
C GLU A 84 5.63 -9.08 -0.03
N ALA A 85 5.98 -9.58 1.15
CA ALA A 85 7.14 -10.43 1.36
C ALA A 85 6.93 -11.89 0.89
N MET A 86 5.69 -12.27 0.55
CA MET A 86 5.37 -13.64 0.19
C MET A 86 6.09 -14.09 -1.09
N GLY A 87 6.44 -15.37 -1.18
CA GLY A 87 6.93 -16.02 -2.41
C GLY A 87 5.78 -16.41 -3.33
N VAL A 88 5.95 -17.44 -4.17
CA VAL A 88 4.81 -18.04 -4.87
C VAL A 88 3.94 -18.74 -3.81
N PRO A 89 2.65 -18.37 -3.67
CA PRO A 89 1.80 -18.90 -2.61
C PRO A 89 1.37 -20.33 -2.93
N ASP A 90 1.29 -21.14 -1.87
CA ASP A 90 0.73 -22.49 -1.88
C ASP A 90 -0.33 -22.62 -0.75
N GLN A 91 -0.85 -23.83 -0.56
CA GLN A 91 -1.84 -24.09 0.51
C GLN A 91 -1.27 -23.80 1.91
N ASN A 92 0.01 -24.11 2.14
CA ASN A 92 0.66 -23.84 3.42
C ASN A 92 0.78 -22.33 3.68
N ALA A 93 1.05 -21.52 2.65
CA ALA A 93 1.05 -20.07 2.75
C ALA A 93 -0.33 -19.52 3.16
N ALA A 94 -1.42 -20.06 2.60
CA ALA A 94 -2.78 -19.70 3.00
C ALA A 94 -3.06 -20.05 4.47
N ASP A 95 -2.74 -21.28 4.90
CA ASP A 95 -2.93 -21.72 6.28
C ASP A 95 -2.11 -20.89 7.28
N MET A 96 -0.86 -20.58 6.93
CA MET A 96 0.01 -19.73 7.76
C MET A 96 -0.50 -18.29 7.86
N LEU A 97 -1.06 -17.74 6.76
CA LEU A 97 -1.63 -16.40 6.78
C LEU A 97 -2.86 -16.34 7.69
N LEU A 98 -3.78 -17.30 7.56
CA LEU A 98 -5.00 -17.36 8.37
C LEU A 98 -4.69 -17.62 9.86
N ARG A 99 -3.65 -18.40 10.17
CA ARG A 99 -3.18 -18.58 11.55
C ARG A 99 -2.59 -17.30 12.14
N ARG A 100 -1.87 -16.52 11.33
CA ARG A 100 -1.25 -15.26 11.76
C ARG A 100 -2.27 -14.13 11.92
N PHE A 101 -3.27 -14.09 11.06
CA PHE A 101 -4.33 -13.09 11.04
C PHE A 101 -5.70 -13.77 11.19
N PRO A 102 -6.07 -14.17 12.42
CA PRO A 102 -7.30 -14.93 12.66
C PRO A 102 -8.59 -14.12 12.41
N TRP A 103 -8.46 -12.82 12.16
CA TRP A 103 -9.55 -11.92 11.78
C TRP A 103 -9.85 -11.93 10.27
N LEU A 104 -9.03 -12.61 9.45
CA LEU A 104 -9.33 -12.83 8.04
C LEU A 104 -10.53 -13.76 7.86
N SER A 105 -11.41 -13.42 6.92
CA SER A 105 -12.54 -14.26 6.53
C SER A 105 -12.10 -15.42 5.63
N GLY A 106 -11.08 -15.18 4.80
CA GLY A 106 -10.54 -16.22 3.95
C GLY A 106 -9.37 -15.77 3.08
N VAL A 107 -8.86 -16.73 2.32
CA VAL A 107 -7.84 -16.56 1.29
C VAL A 107 -8.33 -17.20 0.00
N THR A 108 -8.17 -16.50 -1.12
CA THR A 108 -8.56 -16.97 -2.44
C THR A 108 -7.39 -16.81 -3.41
N ILE A 109 -7.12 -17.85 -4.19
CA ILE A 109 -6.17 -17.83 -5.30
C ILE A 109 -6.96 -17.69 -6.59
N LEU A 110 -6.59 -16.68 -7.38
CA LEU A 110 -7.19 -16.38 -8.67
C LEU A 110 -6.21 -16.64 -9.80
N ASP A 111 -6.75 -16.97 -10.98
CA ASP A 111 -6.01 -16.90 -12.23
C ASP A 111 -5.92 -15.45 -12.77
N GLY A 112 -5.31 -15.28 -13.93
CA GLY A 112 -5.12 -13.97 -14.57
C GLY A 112 -6.43 -13.27 -15.00
N ASP A 113 -7.53 -14.02 -15.12
CA ASP A 113 -8.85 -13.54 -15.52
C ASP A 113 -9.79 -13.35 -14.31
N ALA A 114 -9.23 -13.37 -13.08
CA ALA A 114 -9.95 -13.29 -11.82
C ALA A 114 -10.90 -14.46 -11.51
N ASN A 115 -10.73 -15.62 -12.16
CA ASN A 115 -11.46 -16.83 -11.78
C ASN A 115 -10.83 -17.49 -10.56
N VAL A 116 -11.68 -18.04 -9.70
CA VAL A 116 -11.24 -18.75 -8.49
C VAL A 116 -10.60 -20.08 -8.87
N PHE A 117 -9.31 -20.21 -8.57
CA PHE A 117 -8.54 -21.46 -8.69
C PHE A 117 -8.64 -22.29 -7.40
N ALA A 118 -8.48 -21.64 -6.24
CA ALA A 118 -8.59 -22.28 -4.93
C ALA A 118 -9.03 -21.27 -3.87
N ALA A 119 -9.68 -21.75 -2.80
CA ALA A 119 -10.15 -20.91 -1.71
C ALA A 119 -10.05 -21.65 -0.37
N VAL A 120 -9.74 -20.90 0.69
CA VAL A 120 -9.73 -21.35 2.08
C VAL A 120 -10.48 -20.31 2.92
N PRO A 121 -11.64 -20.63 3.54
CA PRO A 121 -12.35 -21.91 3.45
C PRO A 121 -12.83 -22.21 2.02
N SER A 122 -13.04 -23.49 1.70
CA SER A 122 -13.51 -23.91 0.37
C SER A 122 -14.93 -23.44 0.06
N ILE A 123 -15.75 -23.25 1.09
CA ILE A 123 -17.09 -22.67 1.00
C ILE A 123 -16.99 -21.22 1.48
N GLN A 124 -17.14 -20.29 0.55
CA GLN A 124 -17.16 -18.85 0.83
C GLN A 124 -18.55 -18.44 1.33
N LEU A 125 -18.59 -17.68 2.43
CA LEU A 125 -19.85 -17.18 3.00
C LEU A 125 -20.43 -16.02 2.18
N LYS A 126 -19.57 -15.16 1.65
CA LYS A 126 -19.93 -14.03 0.80
C LYS A 126 -19.58 -14.35 -0.64
N GLN A 127 -20.46 -14.00 -1.58
CA GLN A 127 -20.17 -14.06 -3.01
C GLN A 127 -19.47 -12.76 -3.40
N LEU A 128 -18.21 -12.86 -3.84
CA LEU A 128 -17.37 -11.72 -4.14
C LEU A 128 -17.04 -11.68 -5.63
N ASP A 129 -17.05 -10.50 -6.23
CA ASP A 129 -16.54 -10.26 -7.58
C ASP A 129 -15.07 -9.84 -7.52
N TYR A 130 -14.16 -10.63 -8.09
CA TYR A 130 -12.73 -10.31 -8.03
C TYR A 130 -12.24 -9.44 -9.20
N THR A 131 -13.09 -9.16 -10.19
CA THR A 131 -12.74 -8.39 -11.40
C THR A 131 -12.09 -7.03 -11.10
N PRO A 132 -12.53 -6.24 -10.09
CA PRO A 132 -11.89 -4.96 -9.78
C PRO A 132 -10.40 -5.08 -9.42
N LEU A 133 -9.95 -6.24 -8.93
CA LEU A 133 -8.54 -6.48 -8.60
C LEU A 133 -7.64 -6.60 -9.85
N LEU A 134 -8.20 -6.77 -11.04
CA LEU A 134 -7.44 -6.77 -12.29
C LEU A 134 -6.91 -5.38 -12.66
N ALA A 135 -7.55 -4.32 -12.18
CA ALA A 135 -7.11 -2.95 -12.40
C ALA A 135 -5.84 -2.63 -11.58
N VAL A 136 -4.85 -1.99 -12.20
CA VAL A 136 -3.67 -1.49 -11.50
C VAL A 136 -4.01 -0.11 -10.91
N PRO A 137 -3.77 0.12 -9.60
CA PRO A 137 -4.00 1.42 -9.00
C PRO A 137 -3.22 2.54 -9.72
N PRO A 138 -3.77 3.75 -9.85
CA PRO A 138 -3.08 4.87 -10.48
C PRO A 138 -1.70 5.13 -9.83
N LYS A 139 -0.70 5.44 -10.66
CA LYS A 139 0.69 5.70 -10.22
C LYS A 139 1.36 4.54 -9.47
N SER A 140 0.83 3.33 -9.60
CA SER A 140 1.37 2.13 -8.96
C SER A 140 2.03 1.18 -9.97
N SER A 141 2.87 0.28 -9.47
CA SER A 141 3.49 -0.76 -10.30
C SER A 141 2.54 -1.94 -10.49
N THR A 142 2.74 -2.74 -11.54
CA THR A 142 1.95 -3.96 -11.78
C THR A 142 2.08 -4.99 -10.65
N ARG A 143 3.16 -4.92 -9.86
CA ARG A 143 3.46 -5.77 -8.71
C ARG A 143 2.84 -5.30 -7.39
N ALA A 144 2.36 -4.07 -7.34
CA ALA A 144 1.84 -3.52 -6.10
C ALA A 144 0.59 -4.27 -5.63
N LEU A 145 0.38 -4.25 -4.32
CA LEU A 145 -0.88 -4.71 -3.73
C LEU A 145 -2.04 -3.93 -4.34
N ARG A 146 -3.18 -4.61 -4.45
CA ARG A 146 -4.43 -4.07 -4.98
C ARG A 146 -5.52 -4.32 -3.97
N ALA A 147 -6.39 -3.35 -3.75
CA ALA A 147 -7.53 -3.55 -2.88
C ALA A 147 -8.81 -3.01 -3.48
N CYS A 148 -9.91 -3.64 -3.10
CA CYS A 148 -11.24 -3.12 -3.33
C CYS A 148 -12.15 -3.55 -2.18
N VAL A 149 -13.31 -2.92 -2.11
CA VAL A 149 -14.37 -3.22 -1.15
C VAL A 149 -15.62 -3.61 -1.93
N GLN A 150 -16.39 -4.55 -1.38
CA GLN A 150 -17.73 -4.83 -1.86
C GLN A 150 -18.70 -4.82 -0.70
N ASP A 151 -19.80 -4.10 -0.89
CA ASP A 151 -20.93 -4.24 0.00
C ASP A 151 -21.69 -5.53 -0.32
N THR A 152 -22.02 -6.31 0.70
CA THR A 152 -22.70 -7.60 0.56
C THR A 152 -23.86 -7.67 1.53
N PRO A 153 -24.86 -8.53 1.30
CA PRO A 153 -25.98 -8.70 2.25
C PRO A 153 -25.55 -9.09 3.68
N LEU A 154 -24.35 -9.66 3.84
CA LEU A 154 -23.79 -10.05 5.15
C LEU A 154 -22.87 -8.97 5.74
N GLY A 155 -22.79 -7.79 5.11
CA GLY A 155 -21.90 -6.70 5.43
C GLY A 155 -20.70 -6.59 4.47
N PRO A 156 -20.01 -5.45 4.48
CA PRO A 156 -18.95 -5.15 3.54
C PRO A 156 -17.76 -6.09 3.71
N GLU A 157 -17.11 -6.43 2.60
CA GLU A 157 -15.90 -7.24 2.56
C GLU A 157 -14.80 -6.47 1.85
N ILE A 158 -13.65 -6.38 2.50
CA ILE A 158 -12.42 -5.82 1.94
C ILE A 158 -11.62 -6.97 1.34
N MET A 159 -11.17 -6.78 0.11
CA MET A 159 -10.27 -7.69 -0.59
C MET A 159 -8.91 -7.02 -0.75
N LEU A 160 -7.85 -7.68 -0.29
CA LEU A 160 -6.47 -7.26 -0.48
C LEU A 160 -5.71 -8.33 -1.26
N ALA A 161 -5.30 -7.98 -2.47
CA ALA A 161 -4.72 -8.87 -3.44
C ALA A 161 -3.25 -8.57 -3.68
N ARG A 162 -2.45 -9.63 -3.66
CA ARG A 162 -1.07 -9.62 -4.12
C ARG A 162 -1.00 -10.25 -5.52
N PRO A 163 -0.52 -9.53 -6.54
CA PRO A 163 -0.28 -10.10 -7.85
C PRO A 163 0.77 -11.22 -7.80
N ILE A 164 0.47 -12.36 -8.42
CA ILE A 164 1.41 -13.45 -8.65
C ILE A 164 2.06 -13.21 -10.00
N MET A 165 3.34 -12.86 -9.99
CA MET A 165 4.05 -12.43 -11.20
C MET A 165 4.76 -13.59 -11.88
N ARG A 166 4.64 -13.67 -13.20
CA ARG A 166 5.54 -14.43 -14.08
C ARG A 166 6.21 -13.42 -15.00
N GLU A 167 7.54 -13.33 -14.91
CA GLU A 167 8.32 -12.26 -15.57
C GLU A 167 7.80 -10.87 -15.16
N ALA A 168 7.16 -10.14 -16.09
CA ALA A 168 6.59 -8.80 -15.88
C ALA A 168 5.05 -8.78 -15.80
N GLU A 169 4.40 -9.92 -16.00
CA GLU A 169 2.93 -10.03 -16.07
C GLU A 169 2.34 -10.69 -14.83
N ALA A 170 1.17 -10.21 -14.41
CA ALA A 170 0.40 -10.84 -13.35
C ALA A 170 -0.36 -12.03 -13.94
N VAL A 171 0.00 -13.25 -13.55
CA VAL A 171 -0.64 -14.49 -14.02
C VAL A 171 -1.72 -15.01 -13.08
N GLY A 172 -1.94 -14.31 -11.97
CA GLY A 172 -2.92 -14.65 -10.95
C GLY A 172 -2.80 -13.72 -9.75
N PHE A 173 -3.64 -13.96 -8.75
CA PHE A 173 -3.68 -13.15 -7.53
C PHE A 173 -3.85 -14.02 -6.31
N PHE A 174 -3.19 -13.62 -5.23
CA PHE A 174 -3.41 -14.17 -3.91
C PHE A 174 -4.14 -13.13 -3.07
N VAL A 175 -5.39 -13.43 -2.74
CA VAL A 175 -6.34 -12.47 -2.16
C VAL A 175 -6.65 -12.86 -0.73
N ALA A 176 -6.37 -11.97 0.21
CA ALA A 176 -6.89 -12.05 1.57
C ALA A 176 -8.19 -11.25 1.64
N THR A 177 -9.24 -11.81 2.26
CA THR A 177 -10.51 -11.11 2.44
C THR A 177 -10.85 -11.01 3.93
N PHE A 178 -11.48 -9.90 4.30
CA PHE A 178 -11.93 -9.67 5.65
C PHE A 178 -13.04 -8.63 5.73
N ASP A 179 -13.82 -8.73 6.79
CA ASP A 179 -14.80 -7.73 7.19
C ASP A 179 -14.15 -6.74 8.16
N PHE A 180 -14.34 -5.43 7.99
CA PHE A 180 -13.75 -4.44 8.91
C PHE A 180 -14.17 -4.67 10.38
N ARG A 181 -15.36 -5.25 10.60
CA ARG A 181 -15.85 -5.59 11.94
C ARG A 181 -14.96 -6.58 12.69
N SER A 182 -14.23 -7.44 11.97
CA SER A 182 -13.30 -8.39 12.60
C SER A 182 -12.05 -7.73 13.17
N LEU A 183 -11.79 -6.47 12.79
CA LEU A 183 -10.67 -5.67 13.30
C LEU A 183 -11.03 -4.84 14.54
N LEU A 184 -12.32 -4.65 14.84
CA LEU A 184 -12.78 -3.84 15.98
C LEU A 184 -12.25 -4.30 17.34
N PRO A 185 -11.98 -5.60 17.61
CA PRO A 185 -11.31 -6.02 18.85
C PRO A 185 -9.90 -5.44 19.04
N TYR A 186 -9.27 -4.93 17.98
CA TYR A 186 -7.96 -4.27 18.01
C TYR A 186 -8.06 -2.74 18.06
N ALA A 187 -9.27 -2.19 18.15
CA ALA A 187 -9.49 -0.77 18.25
C ALA A 187 -9.99 -0.41 19.65
N ASP A 188 -9.48 0.68 20.20
CA ASP A 188 -10.03 1.23 21.45
C ASP A 188 -11.30 2.03 21.15
N ALA A 189 -12.29 1.97 22.05
CA ALA A 189 -13.59 2.62 21.90
C ALA A 189 -14.21 2.43 20.49
N SER A 190 -14.35 1.20 20.02
CA SER A 190 -14.81 0.88 18.66
C SER A 190 -16.20 1.44 18.29
N GLY A 191 -17.07 1.72 19.27
CA GLY A 191 -18.35 2.42 19.09
C GLY A 191 -18.20 3.87 18.63
N ASP A 192 -17.05 4.50 18.88
CA ASP A 192 -16.74 5.86 18.45
C ASP A 192 -16.06 5.91 17.07
N ILE A 193 -15.74 4.76 16.47
CA ILE A 193 -15.04 4.70 15.19
C ILE A 193 -16.06 4.65 14.07
N VAL A 194 -15.86 5.52 13.08
CA VAL A 194 -16.54 5.45 11.78
C VAL A 194 -15.49 5.16 10.73
N ALA A 195 -15.69 4.13 9.92
CA ALA A 195 -14.78 3.73 8.85
C ALA A 195 -15.53 3.60 7.52
N ARG A 196 -14.92 4.09 6.45
CA ARG A 196 -15.45 3.97 5.09
C ARG A 196 -14.34 3.72 4.07
N ALA A 197 -14.74 3.07 3.00
CA ALA A 197 -13.99 2.94 1.76
C ALA A 197 -14.76 3.66 0.64
N PRO A 198 -14.22 3.80 -0.58
CA PRO A 198 -14.94 4.44 -1.68
C PRO A 198 -16.29 3.77 -1.92
N GLY A 199 -17.36 4.57 -1.82
CA GLY A 199 -18.75 4.12 -2.05
C GLY A 199 -19.34 3.17 -1.00
N VAL A 200 -18.61 2.82 0.08
CA VAL A 200 -19.07 1.82 1.06
C VAL A 200 -18.73 2.23 2.48
N THR A 201 -19.73 2.27 3.35
CA THR A 201 -19.54 2.39 4.81
C THR A 201 -19.12 1.05 5.38
N LEU A 202 -17.94 0.98 5.98
CA LEU A 202 -17.38 -0.25 6.55
C LEU A 202 -17.89 -0.50 7.96
N TRP A 203 -18.01 0.58 8.74
CA TRP A 203 -18.44 0.57 10.13
C TRP A 203 -18.88 1.98 10.53
N SER A 204 -19.98 2.10 11.27
CA SER A 204 -20.48 3.41 11.73
C SER A 204 -20.49 3.56 13.25
N GLY A 205 -19.95 2.57 13.98
CA GLY A 205 -19.96 2.58 15.43
C GLY A 205 -21.38 2.58 16.00
N ASP A 206 -21.57 3.37 17.04
CA ASP A 206 -22.86 3.55 17.71
C ASP A 206 -23.73 4.63 17.02
N ARG A 207 -23.26 5.17 15.89
CA ARG A 207 -23.94 6.21 15.11
C ARG A 207 -24.38 5.66 13.76
N MET A 208 -25.37 6.29 13.14
CA MET A 208 -25.65 6.04 11.72
C MET A 208 -24.72 6.91 10.89
N TYR A 209 -24.10 6.35 9.84
CA TYR A 209 -23.15 7.10 9.00
C TYR A 209 -23.77 8.37 8.42
N ASP A 210 -25.02 8.28 7.95
CA ASP A 210 -25.77 9.39 7.34
C ASP A 210 -26.08 10.53 8.32
N GLU A 211 -25.95 10.30 9.63
CA GLU A 211 -26.14 11.30 10.68
C GLU A 211 -24.81 12.00 11.06
N THR A 212 -23.69 11.58 10.49
CA THR A 212 -22.38 12.18 10.76
C THR A 212 -22.03 13.26 9.73
N PRO A 213 -21.21 14.27 10.08
CA PRO A 213 -20.73 15.25 9.10
C PRO A 213 -19.97 14.63 7.91
N LEU A 214 -19.43 13.42 8.09
CA LEU A 214 -18.70 12.68 7.06
C LEU A 214 -19.55 12.31 5.84
N ALA A 215 -20.87 12.21 5.99
CA ALA A 215 -21.79 11.90 4.90
C ALA A 215 -21.98 13.09 3.93
N GLY A 216 -21.73 14.31 4.38
CA GLY A 216 -21.83 15.53 3.56
C GLY A 216 -20.57 15.86 2.76
N GLU A 217 -19.47 15.15 2.99
CA GLU A 217 -18.17 15.44 2.36
C GLU A 217 -18.07 14.84 0.94
N ASP A 218 -17.51 15.62 0.00
CA ASP A 218 -17.05 15.10 -1.29
C ASP A 218 -15.67 14.46 -1.12
N TRP A 219 -15.68 13.16 -0.86
CA TRP A 219 -14.46 12.42 -0.58
C TRP A 219 -13.51 12.32 -1.78
N ASP A 220 -14.00 12.33 -3.01
CA ASP A 220 -13.12 12.24 -4.18
C ASP A 220 -12.30 13.53 -4.33
N VAL A 221 -12.91 14.69 -4.07
CA VAL A 221 -12.22 15.97 -4.02
C VAL A 221 -11.31 16.06 -2.79
N LEU A 222 -11.84 15.75 -1.61
CA LEU A 222 -11.14 15.94 -0.34
C LEU A 222 -9.87 15.07 -0.24
N LEU A 223 -9.93 13.82 -0.70
CA LEU A 223 -8.79 12.91 -0.71
C LEU A 223 -7.73 13.25 -1.77
N GLY A 224 -8.09 14.09 -2.76
CA GLY A 224 -7.13 14.66 -3.70
C GLY A 224 -6.20 15.70 -3.05
N GLU A 225 -6.64 16.31 -1.94
CA GLU A 225 -5.93 17.42 -1.29
C GLU A 225 -5.34 17.05 0.07
N ARG A 226 -6.02 16.18 0.83
CA ARG A 226 -5.73 15.93 2.25
C ARG A 226 -5.79 14.44 2.59
N SER A 227 -4.95 14.02 3.53
CA SER A 227 -4.93 12.67 4.10
C SER A 227 -5.42 12.61 5.55
N PHE A 228 -5.76 13.76 6.13
CA PHE A 228 -6.35 13.90 7.46
C PHE A 228 -7.07 15.25 7.58
N GLY A 229 -7.98 15.36 8.53
CA GLY A 229 -8.67 16.60 8.80
C GLY A 229 -9.80 16.45 9.81
N GLN A 230 -10.71 17.42 9.78
CA GLN A 230 -11.94 17.42 10.55
C GLN A 230 -13.11 17.65 9.60
N ALA A 231 -14.23 16.97 9.85
CA ALA A 231 -15.50 17.20 9.21
C ALA A 231 -16.49 17.74 10.26
N GLY A 232 -17.29 18.74 9.89
CA GLY A 232 -18.24 19.40 10.78
C GLY A 232 -17.61 20.31 11.85
N GLU A 233 -18.49 20.89 12.67
CA GLU A 233 -18.16 21.86 13.71
C GLU A 233 -18.88 21.52 15.02
N GLY A 234 -18.41 22.08 16.14
CA GLY A 234 -19.07 21.92 17.44
C GLY A 234 -18.92 20.52 18.03
N ASP A 235 -20.01 20.01 18.61
CA ASP A 235 -20.01 18.75 19.36
C ASP A 235 -20.16 17.50 18.47
N ASP A 236 -20.60 17.68 17.22
CA ASP A 236 -20.69 16.60 16.22
C ASP A 236 -19.46 16.50 15.32
N ALA A 237 -18.47 17.39 15.52
CA ALA A 237 -17.25 17.40 14.76
C ALA A 237 -16.51 16.05 14.84
N MET A 238 -16.04 15.57 13.71
CA MET A 238 -15.27 14.34 13.60
C MET A 238 -13.89 14.60 13.04
N VAL A 239 -12.86 14.12 13.73
CA VAL A 239 -11.51 14.05 13.18
C VAL A 239 -11.36 12.79 12.34
N TRP A 240 -10.64 12.86 11.23
CA TRP A 240 -10.46 11.74 10.31
C TRP A 240 -9.04 11.66 9.79
N VAL A 241 -8.62 10.44 9.46
CA VAL A 241 -7.34 10.11 8.82
C VAL A 241 -7.58 9.09 7.71
N VAL A 242 -6.70 9.10 6.71
CA VAL A 242 -6.74 8.16 5.59
C VAL A 242 -5.64 7.14 5.75
N ARG A 243 -6.02 5.86 5.76
CA ARG A 243 -5.12 4.73 5.64
C ARG A 243 -5.28 4.10 4.26
N TYR A 244 -4.24 4.13 3.45
CA TYR A 244 -4.27 3.47 2.13
C TYR A 244 -3.99 1.98 2.29
N LEU A 245 -4.90 1.11 1.88
CA LEU A 245 -4.70 -0.34 1.87
C LEU A 245 -4.62 -0.81 0.42
N GLY A 246 -3.48 -1.33 -0.04
CA GLY A 246 -3.32 -1.76 -1.44
C GLY A 246 -3.74 -0.71 -2.48
N GLY A 247 -3.51 0.58 -2.18
CA GLY A 247 -3.89 1.72 -3.01
C GLY A 247 -5.34 2.22 -2.83
N MET A 248 -6.20 1.49 -2.12
CA MET A 248 -7.57 1.94 -1.79
C MET A 248 -7.56 2.82 -0.53
N PRO A 249 -8.15 4.02 -0.54
CA PRO A 249 -8.22 4.85 0.65
C PRO A 249 -9.27 4.32 1.64
N LEU A 250 -8.87 4.11 2.89
CA LEU A 250 -9.75 3.87 4.02
C LEU A 250 -9.80 5.13 4.86
N VAL A 251 -10.94 5.80 4.91
CA VAL A 251 -11.15 6.93 5.81
C VAL A 251 -11.61 6.36 7.14
N ILE A 252 -10.90 6.71 8.20
CA ILE A 252 -11.26 6.32 9.57
C ILE A 252 -11.35 7.58 10.42
N ALA A 253 -12.44 7.70 11.16
CA ALA A 253 -12.80 8.89 11.89
C ALA A 253 -13.29 8.57 13.29
N SER A 254 -13.22 9.56 14.17
CA SER A 254 -13.85 9.52 15.48
C SER A 254 -14.27 10.91 15.92
N PRO A 255 -15.13 11.05 16.96
CA PRO A 255 -15.46 12.35 17.53
C PRO A 255 -14.21 13.16 17.86
N ALA A 256 -14.26 14.46 17.60
CA ALA A 256 -13.18 15.40 17.90
C ALA A 256 -13.04 15.70 19.41
N ARG A 257 -14.09 15.42 20.19
CA ARG A 257 -14.18 15.63 21.65
C ARG A 257 -14.54 14.33 22.36
#